data_AF-A0A6A6PN68-F1
#
_entry.id   AF-A0A6A6PN68-F1
#
_cell.length_a   1.000
_cell.length_b   1.000
_cell.length_c   1.000
_cell.angle_alpha   90.00
_cell.angle_beta   90.00
_cell.angle_gamma   90.00
#
_symmetry.space_group_name_H-M   'P 1'
#
loop_
_entity.id
_entity.type
_entity.pdbx_description
1 polymer ?
#
loop_
_entity_poly.entity_id
_entity_poly.type
_entity_poly.pdbx_seq_one_letter_code
_entity_poly.pdbx_strand_id
1 'polypeptide(L)'
;PNGLLSLPRELRDHLYTHLVDKRHNIITMCKEHRHRASEISAAQPAISRVNKQIRAEVLPLFYARNTFFANLSLREELEMTKKWLRGIGDANL
;
A
#
# COMPACT_ATOMS: atom_id res chain seq x y z
N PRO A 1 27.58 10.98 -4.31
CA PRO A 1 26.43 11.16 -3.41
C PRO A 1 25.84 9.81 -3.00
N ASN A 2 25.77 9.54 -1.69
CA ASN A 2 25.21 8.30 -1.16
C ASN A 2 23.72 8.50 -0.86
N GLY A 3 22.85 7.60 -1.33
CA GLY A 3 21.44 7.63 -1.01
C GLY A 3 20.65 6.54 -1.72
N LEU A 4 19.41 6.30 -1.29
CA LEU A 4 18.55 5.29 -1.89
C LEU A 4 18.39 5.47 -3.42
N LEU A 5 18.29 6.71 -3.89
CA LEU A 5 18.14 7.03 -5.32
C LEU A 5 19.44 6.93 -6.12
N SER A 6 20.60 6.81 -5.47
CA SER A 6 21.88 6.58 -6.17
C SER A 6 22.13 5.11 -6.48
N LEU A 7 21.32 4.19 -5.92
CA LEU A 7 21.38 2.77 -6.24
C LEU A 7 20.79 2.50 -7.64
N PRO A 8 21.26 1.48 -8.38
CA PRO A 8 20.58 0.96 -9.57
C PRO A 8 19.12 0.58 -9.30
N ARG A 9 18.30 0.58 -10.36
CA ARG A 9 16.85 0.36 -10.26
C ARG A 9 16.53 -1.00 -9.65
N GLU A 10 17.29 -2.02 -10.01
CA GLU A 10 17.13 -3.41 -9.59
C GLU A 10 17.29 -3.54 -8.07
N LEU A 11 18.30 -2.86 -7.49
CA LEU A 11 18.52 -2.85 -6.05
C LEU A 11 17.42 -2.10 -5.31
N ARG A 12 16.93 -0.98 -5.89
CA ARG A 12 15.78 -0.26 -5.33
C ARG A 12 14.52 -1.13 -5.34
N ASP A 13 14.24 -1.84 -6.42
CA ASP A 13 13.08 -2.73 -6.53
C ASP A 13 13.13 -3.88 -5.51
N HIS A 14 14.31 -4.46 -5.25
CA HIS A 14 14.50 -5.44 -4.18
C HIS A 14 14.19 -4.83 -2.80
N LEU A 15 14.73 -3.65 -2.49
CA LEU A 15 14.44 -2.96 -1.23
C LEU A 15 12.95 -2.64 -1.08
N TYR A 16 12.34 -2.06 -2.11
CA TYR A 16 10.92 -1.72 -2.10
C TYR A 16 10.05 -2.96 -1.91
N THR A 17 10.34 -4.04 -2.63
CA THR A 17 9.63 -5.31 -2.48
C THR A 17 9.68 -5.80 -1.04
N HIS A 18 10.87 -5.82 -0.42
CA HIS A 18 10.99 -6.22 0.98
C HIS A 18 10.22 -5.33 1.96
N LEU A 19 10.11 -4.03 1.67
CA LEU A 19 9.38 -3.10 2.53
C LEU A 19 7.86 -3.25 2.42
N VAL A 20 7.35 -3.46 1.20
CA VAL A 20 5.91 -3.35 0.91
C VAL A 20 5.20 -4.68 0.73
N ASP A 21 5.91 -5.78 0.50
CA ASP A 21 5.33 -7.11 0.34
C ASP A 21 4.98 -7.70 1.70
N LYS A 22 3.68 -7.84 1.99
CA LYS A 22 3.14 -8.39 3.23
C LYS A 22 2.57 -9.79 2.99
N ARG A 23 3.36 -10.70 2.42
CA ARG A 23 2.95 -12.08 2.01
C ARG A 23 2.11 -12.87 3.00
N HIS A 24 2.26 -12.62 4.30
CA HIS A 24 1.54 -13.36 5.35
C HIS A 24 0.36 -12.59 5.96
N ASN A 25 0.12 -11.35 5.53
CA ASN A 25 -0.92 -10.48 6.09
C ASN A 25 -1.91 -10.05 5.02
N ILE A 26 -3.20 -10.13 5.35
CA ILE A 26 -4.26 -9.51 4.57
C ILE A 26 -4.36 -8.04 5.01
N ILE A 27 -4.28 -7.14 4.05
CA ILE A 27 -4.42 -5.70 4.31
C ILE A 27 -5.92 -5.37 4.32
N THR A 28 -6.46 -5.05 5.50
CA THR A 28 -7.89 -4.73 5.64
C THR A 28 -8.12 -3.24 5.44
N MET A 29 -9.17 -2.93 4.70
CA MET A 29 -9.51 -1.55 4.36
C MET A 29 -10.12 -0.76 5.53
N CYS A 30 -10.92 -1.42 6.37
CA CYS A 30 -11.54 -0.80 7.53
C CYS A 30 -10.71 -1.06 8.80
N LYS A 31 -10.50 -0.01 9.61
CA LYS A 31 -9.99 -0.16 10.99
C LYS A 31 -11.10 -0.70 11.90
N GLU A 32 -11.74 -1.81 11.56
CA GLU A 32 -12.67 -2.40 12.51
C GLU A 32 -11.88 -3.06 13.64
N HIS A 33 -12.03 -2.51 14.85
CA HIS A 33 -11.39 -2.94 16.10
C HIS A 33 -11.63 -4.42 16.48
N ARG A 34 -12.47 -5.15 15.73
CA ARG A 34 -12.82 -6.54 15.97
C ARG A 34 -11.89 -7.54 15.27
N HIS A 35 -11.17 -7.12 14.24
CA HIS A 35 -10.21 -7.97 13.53
C HIS A 35 -8.78 -7.64 13.97
N ARG A 36 -8.43 -8.00 15.22
CA ARG A 36 -7.05 -7.85 15.75
C ARG A 36 -5.98 -8.59 14.93
N ALA A 37 -6.39 -9.52 14.06
CA ALA A 37 -5.48 -10.27 13.19
C ALA A 37 -5.15 -9.55 11.86
N SER A 38 -5.90 -8.52 11.44
CA SER A 38 -5.54 -7.71 10.26
C SER A 38 -4.79 -6.46 10.70
N GLU A 39 -3.48 -6.59 10.87
CA GLU A 39 -2.61 -5.55 11.46
C GLU A 39 -2.43 -4.29 10.58
N ILE A 40 -2.83 -4.29 9.31
CA ILE A 40 -2.39 -3.27 8.36
C ILE A 40 -3.61 -2.67 7.64
N SER A 41 -3.88 -1.39 7.93
CA SER A 41 -4.80 -0.56 7.16
C SER A 41 -4.32 -0.45 5.71
N ALA A 42 -5.23 -0.42 4.73
CA ALA A 42 -4.94 -0.19 3.30
C ALA A 42 -4.35 1.20 2.96
N ALA A 43 -3.75 1.86 3.94
CA ALA A 43 -2.97 3.07 3.80
C ALA A 43 -1.69 2.80 2.99
N GLN A 44 -1.34 3.76 2.14
CA GLN A 44 -0.09 3.75 1.39
C GLN A 44 1.14 3.62 2.31
N PRO A 45 2.19 2.87 1.90
CA PRO A 45 3.42 2.73 2.65
C PRO A 45 4.07 4.08 2.97
N ALA A 46 4.66 4.25 4.16
CA ALA A 46 5.27 5.54 4.56
C ALA A 46 6.35 6.01 3.57
N ILE A 47 7.11 5.09 2.98
CA ILE A 47 8.15 5.37 1.99
C ILE A 47 7.60 6.01 0.70
N SER A 48 6.32 5.82 0.35
CA SER A 48 5.74 6.44 -0.84
C SER A 48 5.42 7.94 -0.65
N ARG A 49 5.59 8.48 0.55
CA ARG A 49 5.30 9.89 0.89
C ARG A 49 6.53 10.79 0.85
N VAL A 50 7.73 10.23 0.80
CA VAL A 50 8.97 11.00 1.00
C VAL A 50 9.51 11.62 -0.29
N ASN A 51 9.18 11.05 -1.46
CA ASN A 51 9.71 11.49 -2.76
C ASN A 51 8.83 11.00 -3.92
N LYS A 52 8.67 11.82 -4.96
CA LYS A 52 7.81 11.52 -6.13
C LYS A 52 8.30 10.33 -6.96
N GLN A 53 9.61 10.17 -7.14
CA GLN A 53 10.18 9.02 -7.84
C GLN A 53 9.93 7.75 -7.02
N ILE A 54 10.29 7.75 -5.74
CA ILE A 54 10.07 6.62 -4.84
C ILE A 54 8.58 6.23 -4.82
N ARG A 55 7.68 7.22 -4.78
CA ARG A 55 6.24 7.01 -4.88
C ARG A 55 5.85 6.23 -6.14
N ALA A 56 6.31 6.67 -7.30
CA ALA A 56 5.99 6.04 -8.58
C ALA A 56 6.58 4.63 -8.69
N GLU A 57 7.72 4.36 -8.04
CA GLU A 57 8.36 3.04 -8.04
C GLU A 57 7.70 2.08 -7.03
N VAL A 58 7.29 2.57 -5.85
CA VAL A 58 6.80 1.74 -4.74
C VAL A 58 5.32 1.39 -4.84
N LEU A 59 4.45 2.33 -5.23
CA LEU A 59 3.00 2.11 -5.20
C LEU A 59 2.55 0.94 -6.10
N PRO A 60 3.06 0.79 -7.35
CA PRO A 60 2.72 -0.37 -8.17
C PRO A 60 3.10 -1.69 -7.50
N LEU A 61 4.27 -1.77 -6.86
CA LEU A 61 4.70 -2.97 -6.12
C LEU A 61 3.78 -3.27 -4.94
N PHE A 62 3.37 -2.25 -4.19
CA PHE A 62 2.46 -2.43 -3.06
C PHE A 62 1.09 -2.97 -3.51
N TYR A 63 0.48 -2.39 -4.54
CA TYR A 63 -0.84 -2.84 -5.00
C TYR A 63 -0.79 -4.18 -5.74
N ALA A 64 0.29 -4.49 -6.45
CA ALA A 64 0.41 -5.74 -7.19
C ALA A 64 0.77 -6.95 -6.33
N ARG A 65 1.45 -6.74 -5.20
CA ARG A 65 2.04 -7.84 -4.40
C ARG A 65 1.30 -8.13 -3.09
N ASN A 66 0.27 -7.37 -2.75
CA ASN A 66 -0.50 -7.56 -1.53
C ASN A 66 -1.94 -7.96 -1.83
N THR A 67 -2.53 -8.74 -0.93
CA THR A 67 -3.95 -9.05 -0.95
C THR A 67 -4.69 -8.08 -0.04
N PHE A 68 -5.69 -7.39 -0.60
CA PHE A 68 -6.53 -6.45 0.12
C PHE A 68 -7.88 -7.08 0.38
N PHE A 69 -8.39 -6.90 1.59
CA PHE A 69 -9.72 -7.35 1.97
C PHE A 69 -10.59 -6.16 2.36
N ALA A 70 -11.78 -6.11 1.75
CA ALA A 70 -12.81 -5.13 2.03
C ALA A 70 -14.02 -5.86 2.62
N ASN A 71 -14.40 -5.49 3.84
CA ASN A 71 -15.72 -5.82 4.34
C ASN A 71 -16.73 -4.84 3.73
N LEU A 72 -17.83 -5.35 3.18
CA LEU A 72 -18.87 -4.54 2.52
C LEU A 72 -20.23 -4.72 3.20
N SER A 73 -20.22 -5.10 4.47
CA SER A 73 -21.43 -5.42 5.24
C SER A 73 -22.24 -4.16 5.56
N LEU A 74 -21.57 -3.01 5.70
CA LEU A 74 -22.20 -1.72 5.96
C LEU A 74 -22.07 -0.79 4.75
N ARG A 75 -23.08 0.07 4.55
CA ARG A 75 -23.06 1.09 3.50
C ARG A 75 -21.84 2.02 3.62
N GLU A 76 -21.42 2.36 4.83
CA GLU A 76 -20.24 3.20 5.07
C GLU A 76 -18.94 2.53 4.58
N GLU A 77 -18.79 1.23 4.83
CA GLU A 77 -17.63 0.45 4.37
C GLU A 77 -17.58 0.36 2.84
N LEU A 78 -18.76 0.22 2.20
CA LEU A 78 -18.87 0.23 0.76
C LEU A 78 -18.42 1.57 0.17
N GLU A 79 -18.87 2.69 0.73
CA GLU A 79 -18.48 4.02 0.25
C GLU A 79 -16.99 4.31 0.50
N MET A 80 -16.45 3.89 1.65
CA MET A 80 -15.01 3.93 1.91
C MET A 80 -14.21 3.10 0.91
N THR A 81 -14.70 1.89 0.59
CA THR A 81 -14.06 1.00 -0.36
C THR A 81 -14.06 1.59 -1.77
N LYS A 82 -15.18 2.14 -2.23
CA LYS A 82 -15.27 2.86 -3.50
C LYS A 82 -14.31 4.05 -3.55
N LYS A 83 -14.22 4.84 -2.47
CA LYS A 83 -13.31 5.99 -2.40
C LYS A 83 -11.85 5.55 -2.52
N TRP A 84 -11.45 4.50 -1.83
CA TRP A 84 -10.09 3.96 -1.92
C TRP A 84 -9.79 3.37 -3.29
N LEU A 85 -10.69 2.57 -3.87
CA LEU A 85 -10.53 2.00 -5.22
C LEU A 85 -10.33 3.10 -6.28
N ARG A 86 -11.12 4.18 -6.21
CA ARG A 86 -10.93 5.35 -7.08
C ARG A 86 -9.59 6.05 -6.87
N GLY A 87 -9.03 5.95 -5.67
CA GLY A 87 -7.71 6.50 -5.38
C GLY A 87 -6.57 5.69 -5.99
N ILE A 88 -6.74 4.38 -6.20
CA ILE A 88 -5.72 3.49 -6.77
C ILE A 88 -5.47 3.85 -8.23
N GLY A 89 -4.23 4.27 -8.52
CA GLY A 89 -3.78 4.53 -9.88
C GLY A 89 -3.62 6.02 -10.22
N ASP A 90 -4.32 6.92 -9.52
CA ASP A 90 -4.21 8.38 -9.70
C ASP A 90 -3.00 8.99 -8.94
N ALA A 91 -1.94 8.18 -8.73
CA ALA A 91 -0.87 8.47 -7.77
C ALA A 91 -1.38 8.76 -6.34
N ASN A 92 -2.52 8.17 -5.97
CA ASN A 92 -3.22 8.08 -4.68
C ASN A 92 -3.12 9.31 -3.75
N LEU A 93 -3.77 10.43 -4.10
CA LEU A 93 -3.93 11.69 -3.31
C LEU A 93 -3.51 11.61 -1.82
#